data_AF-A0A2G9T7P2-F1
#
_entry.id   AF-A0A2G9T7P2-F1
#
_cell.length_a   1.000
_cell.length_b   1.000
_cell.length_c   1.000
_cell.angle_alpha   90.00
_cell.angle_beta   90.00
_cell.angle_gamma   90.00
#
_symmetry.space_group_name_H-M   'P 1'
#
loop_
_entity.id
_entity.type
_entity.pdbx_description
1 polymer ?
#
loop_
_entity_poly.entity_id
_entity_poly.type
_entity_poly.pdbx_seq_one_letter_code
_entity_poly.pdbx_strand_id
1 'polypeptide(L)'
;MFYGLGPAGWERVEMKEEVIDVTLVMRQVSYFEPVNLWIGPRFADLIRLGAKYSPCMRREPGLWTLISEERKKENSTGCCVFNDRTGCYQTGQLSCP
;
A
#
# COMPACT_ATOMS: atom_id res chain seq x y z
N MET A 1 -6.66 -21.83 -2.91
CA MET A 1 -7.93 -21.49 -3.57
C MET A 1 -9.01 -21.21 -2.54
N PHE A 2 -8.81 -20.24 -1.64
CA PHE A 2 -9.89 -19.65 -0.83
C PHE A 2 -9.41 -18.25 -0.46
N TYR A 3 -10.02 -17.23 -1.06
CA TYR A 3 -9.92 -15.86 -0.60
C TYR A 3 -10.52 -15.79 0.82
N GLY A 4 -9.89 -15.04 1.72
CA GLY A 4 -10.25 -15.03 3.13
C GLY A 4 -11.61 -14.37 3.35
N LEU A 5 -12.38 -14.86 4.32
CA LEU A 5 -13.61 -14.19 4.76
C LEU A 5 -13.25 -12.88 5.46
N GLY A 6 -13.91 -11.81 5.05
CA GLY A 6 -13.79 -10.50 5.69
C GLY A 6 -14.61 -10.40 6.96
N PRO A 7 -14.29 -9.44 7.84
CA PRO A 7 -15.10 -9.15 9.03
C PRO A 7 -16.51 -8.70 8.60
N ALA A 8 -17.55 -9.27 9.25
CA ALA A 8 -18.95 -8.92 9.03
C ALA A 8 -19.47 -8.03 10.16
N GLY A 9 -20.19 -6.97 9.82
CA GLY A 9 -20.71 -6.01 10.80
C GLY A 9 -21.15 -4.69 10.16
N TRP A 10 -21.28 -3.65 10.98
CA TRP A 10 -21.70 -2.31 10.53
C TRP A 10 -20.62 -1.24 10.67
N GLU A 11 -19.59 -1.48 11.49
CA GLU A 11 -18.52 -0.53 11.76
C GLU A 11 -17.18 -1.01 11.21
N ARG A 12 -16.30 -0.08 10.81
CA ARG A 12 -14.96 -0.42 10.33
C ARG A 12 -14.13 -1.05 11.45
N VAL A 13 -13.37 -2.08 11.12
CA VAL A 13 -12.51 -2.76 12.09
C VAL A 13 -11.08 -2.28 11.93
N GLU A 14 -10.44 -1.88 13.03
CA GLU A 14 -9.01 -1.59 13.06
C GLU A 14 -8.23 -2.91 13.01
N MET A 15 -7.39 -3.05 11.99
CA MET A 15 -6.49 -4.19 11.81
C MET A 15 -5.07 -3.73 12.11
N LYS A 16 -4.29 -4.58 12.78
CA LYS A 16 -2.87 -4.35 13.05
C LYS A 16 -2.06 -5.46 12.41
N GLU A 17 -1.14 -5.09 11.54
CA GLU A 17 -0.29 -6.04 10.83
C GLU A 17 1.17 -5.54 10.83
N GLU A 18 2.11 -6.48 10.83
CA GLU A 18 3.53 -6.17 10.75
C GLU A 18 3.95 -6.19 9.28
N VAL A 19 4.40 -5.04 8.79
CA VAL A 19 4.73 -4.84 7.37
C VAL A 19 6.16 -4.31 7.25
N ILE A 20 6.86 -4.77 6.22
CA ILE A 20 8.16 -4.23 5.83
C ILE A 20 7.93 -2.87 5.18
N ASP A 21 8.42 -1.81 5.81
CA ASP A 21 8.31 -0.46 5.28
C ASP A 21 9.28 -0.24 4.10
N VAL A 22 9.15 0.87 3.37
CA VAL A 22 10.04 1.25 2.25
C VAL A 22 11.51 1.33 2.65
N THR A 23 11.80 1.48 3.95
CA THR A 23 13.15 1.48 4.53
C THR A 23 13.68 0.10 4.88
N LEU A 24 12.95 -0.98 4.55
CA LEU A 24 13.27 -2.38 4.88
C LEU A 24 13.24 -2.69 6.39
N VAL A 25 12.58 -1.85 7.19
CA VAL A 25 12.39 -2.06 8.63
C VAL A 25 10.98 -2.60 8.89
N MET A 26 10.89 -3.59 9.79
CA MET A 26 9.59 -4.11 10.25
C MET A 26 8.89 -3.06 11.11
N ARG A 27 7.67 -2.68 10.71
CA ARG A 27 6.83 -1.76 11.46
C ARG A 27 5.43 -2.34 11.62
N GLN A 28 4.88 -2.21 12.81
CA GLN A 28 3.47 -2.52 13.05
C GLN A 28 2.62 -1.35 12.56
N VAL A 29 1.82 -1.60 11.53
CA VAL A 29 0.91 -0.61 10.95
C VAL A 29 -0.53 -0.95 11.32
N SER A 30 -1.27 0.06 11.77
CA SER A 30 -2.71 -0.03 11.98
C SER A 30 -3.44 0.59 10.80
N TYR A 31 -4.37 -0.15 10.20
CA TYR A 31 -5.23 0.36 9.14
C TYR A 31 -6.69 -0.03 9.39
N PHE A 32 -7.62 0.71 8.81
CA PHE A 32 -9.04 0.42 8.93
C PHE A 32 -9.51 -0.40 7.73
N GLU A 33 -10.02 -1.59 7.97
CA GLU A 33 -10.64 -2.43 6.94
C GLU A 33 -12.17 -2.20 6.91
N PRO A 34 -12.78 -1.94 5.74
CA PRO A 34 -14.23 -1.88 5.64
C PRO A 34 -14.83 -3.27 5.87
N VAL A 35 -15.92 -3.32 6.63
CA VAL A 35 -16.67 -4.55 6.88
C VAL A 35 -17.63 -4.88 5.76
N ASN A 36 -17.91 -6.17 5.61
CA ASN A 36 -18.97 -6.64 4.75
C ASN A 36 -20.31 -6.62 5.51
N LEU A 37 -21.40 -6.25 4.82
CA LEU A 37 -22.74 -6.30 5.40
C LEU A 37 -23.23 -7.74 5.64
N TRP A 38 -22.73 -8.69 4.83
CA TRP A 38 -23.03 -10.13 4.88
C TRP A 38 -21.75 -10.95 4.67
N ILE A 39 -21.85 -12.28 4.78
CA ILE A 39 -20.72 -13.19 4.59
C ILE A 39 -20.13 -13.01 3.18
N GLY A 40 -18.87 -12.57 3.12
CA GLY A 40 -18.19 -12.24 1.87
C GLY A 40 -16.66 -12.16 2.04
N PRO A 41 -15.91 -12.09 0.92
CA PRO A 41 -14.46 -12.03 0.93
C PRO A 41 -13.94 -10.69 1.48
N ARG A 42 -12.69 -10.65 1.94
CA ARG A 42 -12.03 -9.40 2.34
C ARG A 42 -11.97 -8.37 1.22
N PHE A 43 -11.90 -7.09 1.58
CA PHE A 43 -11.85 -6.00 0.60
C PHE A 43 -10.62 -6.10 -0.30
N ALA A 44 -9.46 -6.48 0.26
CA ALA A 44 -8.23 -6.73 -0.51
C ALA A 44 -8.38 -7.89 -1.51
N ASP A 45 -9.17 -8.91 -1.16
CA ASP A 45 -9.38 -10.07 -2.03
C ASP A 45 -10.37 -9.77 -3.17
N LEU A 46 -11.34 -8.88 -2.97
CA LEU A 46 -12.18 -8.37 -4.05
C LEU A 46 -11.35 -7.67 -5.14
N ILE A 47 -10.34 -6.90 -4.74
CA ILE A 47 -9.42 -6.25 -5.69
C ILE A 47 -8.66 -7.30 -6.51
N ARG A 48 -8.17 -8.36 -5.86
CA ARG A 48 -7.48 -9.47 -6.53
C ARG A 48 -8.39 -10.27 -7.47
N LEU A 49 -9.68 -10.32 -7.17
CA LEU A 49 -10.71 -10.91 -8.03
C LEU A 49 -11.07 -10.03 -9.24
N GLY A 50 -10.37 -8.91 -9.45
CA GLY A 50 -10.52 -8.04 -10.61
C GLY A 50 -11.55 -6.93 -10.41
N ALA A 51 -12.02 -6.72 -9.19
CA ALA A 51 -12.97 -5.68 -8.92
C ALA A 51 -12.26 -4.32 -8.82
N LYS A 52 -12.70 -3.36 -9.64
CA LYS A 52 -12.05 -2.06 -9.82
C LYS A 52 -12.52 -1.08 -8.75
N TYR A 53 -11.92 -1.13 -7.56
CA TYR A 53 -12.41 -0.37 -6.40
C TYR A 53 -11.53 0.79 -5.94
N SER A 54 -10.22 0.81 -6.25
CA SER A 54 -9.35 1.90 -5.79
C SER A 54 -9.16 2.99 -6.85
N PRO A 55 -9.05 4.28 -6.44
CA PRO A 55 -8.77 5.39 -7.35
C PRO A 55 -7.55 5.16 -8.25
N CYS A 56 -6.51 4.47 -7.75
CA CYS A 56 -5.29 4.17 -8.49
C CYS A 56 -5.46 3.16 -9.62
N MET A 57 -6.44 2.26 -9.53
CA MET A 57 -6.75 1.31 -10.61
C MET A 57 -7.60 1.96 -11.72
N ARG A 58 -8.17 3.14 -11.48
CA ARG A 58 -8.91 3.92 -12.47
C ARG A 58 -8.02 5.02 -13.06
N ARG A 59 -8.24 5.34 -14.34
CA ARG A 59 -7.70 6.57 -14.95
C ARG A 59 -8.50 7.79 -14.51
N GLU A 60 -8.28 8.21 -13.27
CA GLU A 60 -8.84 9.45 -12.73
C GLU A 60 -7.87 10.62 -12.97
N PRO A 61 -8.25 11.66 -13.73
CA PRO A 61 -7.30 12.69 -14.18
C PRO A 61 -6.46 13.33 -13.07
N GLY A 62 -7.05 13.67 -11.92
CA GLY A 62 -6.34 14.35 -10.82
C GLY A 62 -5.29 13.47 -10.15
N LEU A 63 -5.59 12.18 -9.99
CA LEU A 63 -4.63 11.22 -9.46
C LEU A 63 -3.48 10.98 -10.45
N TRP A 64 -3.78 10.91 -11.75
CA TRP A 64 -2.74 10.70 -12.77
C TRP A 64 -1.80 11.88 -12.93
N THR A 65 -2.28 13.12 -12.71
CA THR A 65 -1.38 14.29 -12.66
C THR A 65 -0.43 14.19 -11.48
N LEU A 66 -0.93 13.86 -10.28
CA LEU A 66 -0.09 13.68 -9.09
C LEU A 66 0.95 12.56 -9.27
N ILE A 67 0.53 11.40 -9.78
CA ILE A 67 1.44 10.28 -10.08
C ILE A 67 2.52 10.72 -11.08
N SER A 68 2.16 11.51 -12.10
CA SER A 68 3.13 11.99 -13.09
C SER A 68 4.14 12.98 -12.52
N GLU A 69 3.74 13.79 -11.54
CA GLU A 69 4.61 14.72 -10.82
C GLU A 69 5.56 13.97 -9.89
N GLU A 70 5.05 13.01 -9.11
CA GLU A 70 5.87 12.16 -8.24
C GLU A 70 6.91 11.36 -9.05
N ARG A 71 6.53 10.78 -10.20
CA ARG A 71 7.49 10.10 -11.09
C ARG A 71 8.63 10.99 -11.57
N LYS A 72 8.36 12.29 -11.83
CA LYS A 72 9.42 13.25 -12.21
C LYS A 72 10.37 13.50 -11.05
N LYS A 73 9.87 13.55 -9.82
CA LYS A 73 10.69 13.67 -8.60
C LYS A 73 11.51 12.39 -8.38
N GLU A 74 10.89 11.22 -8.50
CA GLU A 74 11.55 9.91 -8.40
C GLU A 74 12.69 9.75 -9.42
N ASN A 75 12.59 10.35 -10.61
CA ASN A 75 13.70 10.33 -11.58
C ASN A 75 14.98 11.01 -11.05
N SER A 76 14.86 11.92 -10.09
CA SER A 76 16.02 12.57 -9.45
C SER A 76 16.52 11.81 -8.22
N THR A 77 15.79 10.79 -7.74
CA THR A 77 16.18 9.95 -6.62
C THR A 77 16.89 8.70 -7.16
N GLY A 78 18.20 8.57 -6.93
CA GLY A 78 19.00 7.45 -7.43
C GLY A 78 19.90 6.82 -6.37
N CYS A 79 19.75 7.25 -5.13
CA CYS A 79 20.64 6.87 -4.06
C CYS A 79 20.10 5.65 -3.34
N CYS A 80 20.98 4.68 -3.17
CA CYS A 80 20.67 3.43 -2.52
C CYS A 80 21.35 3.43 -1.16
N VAL A 81 20.57 3.51 -0.08
CA VAL A 81 21.08 3.45 1.30
C VAL A 81 20.98 2.02 1.80
N PHE A 82 22.12 1.43 2.15
CA PHE A 82 22.19 0.06 2.66
C PHE A 82 21.74 0.03 4.12
N ASN A 83 20.67 -0.71 4.40
CA ASN A 83 20.14 -0.87 5.75
C ASN A 83 20.44 -2.29 6.26
N ASP A 84 21.09 -2.38 7.42
CA ASP A 84 21.29 -3.55 8.29
C ASP A 84 21.27 -4.95 7.63
N ARG A 85 21.98 -5.08 6.50
CA ARG A 85 22.22 -6.33 5.74
C ARG A 85 20.99 -6.97 5.10
N THR A 86 19.81 -6.37 5.19
CA THR A 86 18.57 -6.87 4.57
C THR A 86 18.36 -6.33 3.16
N GLY A 87 18.98 -5.21 2.81
CA GLY A 87 18.96 -4.68 1.46
C GLY A 87 19.22 -3.18 1.41
N CYS A 88 18.90 -2.60 0.27
CA CYS A 88 19.15 -1.21 -0.01
C CYS A 88 17.86 -0.53 -0.44
N TYR A 89 17.51 0.60 0.19
CA TYR A 89 16.30 1.34 -0.12
C TYR A 89 16.61 2.64 -0.86
N GLN A 90 15.71 3.05 -1.76
CA GLN A 90 15.88 4.24 -2.58
C GLN A 90 15.55 5.50 -1.79
N THR A 91 16.43 6.49 -1.84
CA THR A 91 16.22 7.79 -1.21
C THR A 91 16.55 8.95 -2.14
N GLY A 92 16.14 10.16 -1.75
CA GLY A 92 16.56 11.40 -2.41
C GLY A 92 18.04 11.70 -2.21
N GLN A 93 18.60 12.57 -3.06
CA GLN A 93 20.02 12.97 -2.99
C GLN A 93 20.39 13.68 -1.69
N LEU A 94 19.46 14.43 -1.08
CA LEU A 94 19.70 15.17 0.17
C LEU A 94 19.88 14.26 1.39
N SER A 95 19.33 13.05 1.35
CA SER A 95 19.37 12.09 2.46
C SER A 95 20.44 11.00 2.25
N CYS A 96 21.28 11.14 1.22
CA CYS A 96 22.41 10.26 1.00
C CYS A 96 23.56 10.59 1.96
N PRO A 97 24.31 9.58 2.42
CA PRO A 97 25.59 9.79 3.07
C PRO A 97 26.64 10.38 2.12
#